data_AF-A0A967WRJ4-F1
#
_entry.id   AF-A0A967WRJ4-F1
#
_cell.length_a   1.000
_cell.length_b   1.000
_cell.length_c   1.000
_cell.angle_alpha   90.00
_cell.angle_beta   90.00
_cell.angle_gamma   90.00
#
_symmetry.space_group_name_H-M   'P 1'
#
loop_
_entity.id
_entity.type
_entity.pdbx_description
1 polymer ?
#
loop_
_entity_poly.entity_id
_entity_poly.type
_entity_poly.pdbx_seq_one_letter_code
_entity_poly.pdbx_strand_id
1 'polypeptide(L)'
;DAAQAHGARYKERRVGGLGDAAAFSFYPSKNLGAYGDAGAVVTRDPVLANKVRLLRHGGQRQASYHELPGTNSRLDEIQAAVLRVKLAHLDGWNERRRALAKRYDAGLQDYEGLALPVTPEGVEHAFYVYVVRTHLRDGLRDYLAGTGVSTGIHYPVCVHLQAAYAHL
;
A
#
# COMPACT_ATOMS: atom_id res chain seq x y z
N ASP A 1 0.20 9.26 -1.15
CA ASP A 1 0.07 8.01 -0.38
C ASP A 1 0.61 6.87 -1.24
N ALA A 2 1.54 6.06 -0.71
CA ALA A 2 2.15 4.93 -1.41
C ALA A 2 1.95 3.59 -0.67
N ALA A 3 1.03 3.52 0.29
CA ALA A 3 0.84 2.35 1.16
C ALA A 3 0.55 1.04 0.42
N GLN A 4 0.09 1.09 -0.83
CA GLN A 4 -0.25 -0.09 -1.65
C GLN A 4 0.65 -0.27 -2.88
N ALA A 5 1.77 0.47 -2.95
CA ALA A 5 2.56 0.60 -4.19
C ALA A 5 4.07 0.37 -3.99
N HIS A 6 4.45 -0.44 -3.00
CA HIS A 6 5.84 -0.79 -2.76
C HIS A 6 6.47 -1.41 -4.01
N GLY A 7 7.57 -0.81 -4.49
CA GLY A 7 8.30 -1.29 -5.66
C GLY A 7 7.66 -0.97 -7.01
N ALA A 8 6.44 -0.42 -7.05
CA ALA A 8 5.80 0.03 -8.28
C ALA A 8 6.59 1.17 -8.94
N ARG A 9 6.35 1.39 -10.25
CA ARG A 9 6.96 2.49 -11.00
C ARG A 9 5.95 3.29 -11.80
N TYR A 10 6.28 4.56 -12.01
CA TYR A 10 5.62 5.43 -12.97
C TYR A 10 6.68 6.11 -13.82
N LYS A 11 6.61 5.93 -15.15
CA LYS A 11 7.62 6.39 -16.12
C LYS A 11 9.03 6.03 -15.65
N GLU A 12 9.24 4.74 -15.38
CA GLU A 12 10.49 4.11 -14.89
C GLU A 12 10.97 4.53 -13.50
N ARG A 13 10.38 5.59 -12.91
CA ARG A 13 10.71 6.07 -11.57
C ARG A 13 9.94 5.30 -10.51
N ARG A 14 10.63 4.86 -9.45
CA ARG A 14 9.99 4.17 -8.32
C ARG A 14 9.01 5.08 -7.58
N VAL A 15 7.86 4.52 -7.22
CA VAL A 15 6.94 5.13 -6.26
C VAL A 15 7.70 5.40 -4.95
N GLY A 16 7.44 6.57 -4.37
CA GLY A 16 8.21 7.11 -3.24
C GLY A 16 8.95 8.40 -3.60
N GLY A 17 9.39 8.52 -4.85
CA GLY A 17 10.12 9.69 -5.35
C GLY A 17 9.40 10.48 -6.43
N LEU A 18 8.08 10.40 -6.50
CA LEU A 18 7.26 11.02 -7.57
C LEU A 18 6.83 12.46 -7.26
N GLY A 19 6.81 12.85 -5.98
CA GLY A 19 6.51 14.21 -5.51
C GLY A 19 7.44 14.61 -4.36
N ASP A 20 7.00 15.52 -3.51
CA ASP A 20 7.82 16.06 -2.40
C ASP A 20 8.12 15.02 -1.32
N ALA A 21 7.13 14.18 -1.01
CA ALA A 21 7.23 13.09 -0.06
C ALA A 21 6.24 11.96 -0.38
N ALA A 22 6.49 10.78 0.19
CA ALA A 22 5.55 9.66 0.16
C ALA A 22 5.51 8.96 1.52
N ALA A 23 4.32 8.47 1.87
CA ALA A 23 4.10 7.64 3.04
C ALA A 23 3.86 6.19 2.61
N PHE A 24 4.48 5.26 3.32
CA PHE A 24 4.32 3.82 3.15
C PHE A 24 3.75 3.20 4.43
N SER A 25 2.90 2.20 4.25
CA SER A 25 2.46 1.30 5.31
C SER A 25 3.21 0.00 5.14
N PHE A 26 3.73 -0.54 6.22
CA PHE A 26 4.30 -1.88 6.27
C PHE A 26 3.40 -2.83 7.05
N TYR A 27 2.09 -2.58 7.08
CA TYR A 27 1.12 -3.51 7.65
C TYR A 27 1.32 -4.93 7.05
N PRO A 28 1.11 -6.03 7.80
CA PRO A 28 1.56 -7.35 7.36
C PRO A 28 1.07 -7.81 5.98
N SER A 29 -0.11 -7.35 5.54
CA SER A 29 -0.66 -7.71 4.23
C SER A 29 -0.04 -6.98 3.04
N LYS A 30 0.72 -5.89 3.25
CA LYS A 30 1.31 -5.09 2.17
C LYS A 30 2.34 -5.88 1.38
N ASN A 31 2.62 -5.45 0.14
CA ASN A 31 3.67 -6.05 -0.70
C ASN A 31 5.01 -6.17 0.04
N LEU A 32 5.35 -5.16 0.86
CA LEU A 32 6.42 -5.20 1.83
C LEU A 32 5.84 -5.07 3.24
N GLY A 33 5.36 -6.18 3.80
CA GLY A 33 4.77 -6.21 5.15
C GLY A 33 5.77 -6.57 6.24
N ALA A 34 5.71 -5.88 7.37
CA ALA A 34 6.37 -6.25 8.62
C ALA A 34 5.61 -7.41 9.29
N TYR A 35 5.95 -7.74 10.54
CA TYR A 35 5.18 -8.68 11.39
C TYR A 35 4.34 -7.95 12.45
N GLY A 36 4.02 -6.68 12.20
CA GLY A 36 3.18 -5.84 13.03
C GLY A 36 2.88 -4.53 12.32
N ASP A 37 2.38 -3.54 13.07
CA ASP A 37 2.20 -2.19 12.54
C ASP A 37 3.53 -1.48 12.35
N ALA A 38 3.68 -0.87 11.17
CA ALA A 38 4.88 -0.18 10.77
C ALA A 38 4.59 0.75 9.59
N GLY A 39 5.41 1.78 9.44
CA GLY A 39 5.32 2.71 8.33
C GLY A 39 6.59 3.53 8.15
N ALA A 40 6.66 4.25 7.04
CA ALA A 40 7.76 5.15 6.73
C ALA A 40 7.30 6.35 5.93
N VAL A 41 8.05 7.44 6.06
CA VAL A 41 8.01 8.57 5.14
C VAL A 41 9.34 8.61 4.40
N VAL A 42 9.28 8.82 3.09
CA VAL A 42 10.44 9.09 2.25
C VAL A 42 10.30 10.47 1.62
N THR A 43 11.40 11.19 1.48
CA THR A 43 11.47 12.52 0.86
C THR A 43 12.91 12.80 0.43
N ARG A 44 13.09 13.71 -0.53
CA ARG A 44 14.39 14.28 -0.90
C ARG A 44 14.69 15.59 -0.14
N ASP A 45 13.69 16.17 0.51
CA ASP A 45 13.86 17.42 1.26
C ASP A 45 14.46 17.12 2.65
N PRO A 46 15.70 17.56 2.93
CA PRO A 46 16.34 17.33 4.22
C PRO A 46 15.63 18.08 5.38
N VAL A 47 14.98 19.21 5.10
CA VAL A 47 14.24 19.99 6.09
C VAL A 47 13.01 19.20 6.53
N LEU A 48 12.23 18.70 5.56
CA LEU A 48 11.09 17.82 5.84
C LEU A 48 11.51 16.53 6.54
N ALA A 49 12.58 15.88 6.09
CA ALA A 49 13.10 14.66 6.71
C ALA A 49 13.46 14.87 8.19
N ASN A 50 14.12 15.98 8.51
CA ASN A 50 14.45 16.34 9.90
C ASN A 50 13.19 16.60 10.73
N LYS A 51 12.22 17.35 10.18
CA LYS A 51 10.96 17.63 10.87
C LYS A 51 10.19 16.35 11.19
N VAL A 52 10.11 15.39 10.25
CA VAL A 52 9.47 14.09 10.47
C VAL A 52 10.19 13.28 11.55
N ARG A 53 11.54 13.30 11.60
CA ARG A 53 12.33 12.61 12.63
C ARG A 53 12.07 13.17 14.04
N LEU A 54 11.87 14.48 14.17
CA LEU A 54 11.48 15.10 15.43
C LEU A 54 10.04 14.70 15.79
N LEU A 55 9.08 14.94 14.89
CA LEU A 55 7.66 14.70 15.12
C LEU A 55 7.37 13.26 15.55
N ARG A 56 8.05 12.26 14.96
CA ARG A 56 7.83 10.84 15.29
C ARG A 56 8.33 10.42 16.68
N HIS A 57 9.14 11.27 17.33
CA HIS A 57 9.77 11.01 18.62
C HIS A 57 9.48 12.15 19.61
N GLY A 58 8.21 12.50 19.75
CA GLY A 58 7.73 13.51 20.70
C GLY A 58 8.25 14.93 20.43
N GLY A 59 8.74 15.21 19.22
CA GLY A 59 9.38 16.49 18.88
C GLY A 59 10.76 16.69 19.51
N GLN A 60 11.37 15.60 19.98
CA GLN A 60 12.62 15.62 20.73
C GLN A 60 13.83 15.70 19.80
N ARG A 61 14.67 16.73 19.95
CA ARG A 61 15.98 16.81 19.26
C ARG A 61 17.09 16.17 20.08
N GLN A 62 17.05 16.38 21.38
CA GLN A 62 18.00 15.85 22.36
C GLN A 62 17.20 15.29 23.54
N ALA A 63 17.72 14.26 24.21
CA ALA A 63 17.06 13.66 25.37
C ALA A 63 16.56 14.72 26.36
N SER A 64 15.27 14.68 26.65
CA SER A 64 14.52 15.62 27.50
C SER A 64 14.30 17.04 26.96
N TYR A 65 14.74 17.35 25.73
CA TYR A 65 14.53 18.65 25.08
C TYR A 65 13.67 18.53 23.81
N HIS A 66 12.49 19.16 23.88
CA HIS A 66 11.45 19.07 22.86
C HIS A 66 11.27 20.43 22.19
N GLU A 67 11.43 20.50 20.86
CA GLU A 67 11.37 21.76 20.10
C GLU A 67 9.96 22.08 19.57
N LEU A 68 9.13 21.06 19.43
CA LEU A 68 7.78 21.15 18.88
C LEU A 68 6.90 20.05 19.48
N PRO A 69 5.57 20.22 19.53
CA PRO A 69 4.66 19.12 19.83
C PRO A 69 4.83 17.99 18.81
N GLY A 70 5.01 16.76 19.29
CA GLY A 70 5.15 15.57 18.46
C GLY A 70 4.35 14.39 19.01
N THR A 71 4.52 13.23 18.39
CA THR A 71 3.88 11.97 18.76
C THR A 71 4.92 10.86 18.94
N ASN A 72 4.51 9.71 19.44
CA ASN A 72 5.34 8.51 19.47
C ASN A 72 4.91 7.58 18.33
N SER A 73 5.62 7.64 17.20
CA SER A 73 5.33 6.84 16.00
C SER A 73 6.64 6.33 15.40
N ARG A 74 7.24 5.37 16.09
CA ARG A 74 8.54 4.79 15.72
C ARG A 74 8.34 3.45 15.00
N LEU A 75 9.37 3.05 14.26
CA LEU A 75 9.49 1.71 13.72
C LEU A 75 10.40 0.91 14.64
N ASP A 76 9.89 -0.18 15.22
CA ASP A 76 10.68 -1.04 16.10
C ASP A 76 11.83 -1.71 15.35
N GLU A 77 12.95 -1.92 16.02
CA GLU A 77 14.14 -2.57 15.44
C GLU A 77 13.84 -3.98 14.93
N ILE A 78 12.99 -4.74 15.62
CA ILE A 78 12.57 -6.08 15.18
C ILE A 78 11.83 -5.98 13.83
N GLN A 79 10.91 -5.02 13.69
CA GLN A 79 10.17 -4.81 12.45
C GLN A 79 11.11 -4.32 11.34
N ALA A 80 12.04 -3.42 11.64
CA ALA A 80 13.06 -2.97 10.70
C ALA A 80 13.95 -4.12 10.20
N ALA A 81 14.38 -5.03 11.08
CA ALA A 81 15.16 -6.21 10.70
C ALA A 81 14.41 -7.13 9.75
N VAL A 82 13.13 -7.43 10.04
CA VAL A 82 12.25 -8.21 9.15
C VAL A 82 12.09 -7.52 7.80
N LEU A 83 11.83 -6.21 7.80
CA LEU A 83 11.65 -5.43 6.58
C LEU A 83 12.90 -5.39 5.72
N ARG A 84 14.10 -5.30 6.32
CA ARG A 84 15.38 -5.36 5.59
C ARG A 84 15.55 -6.65 4.82
N VAL A 85 15.22 -7.79 5.43
CA VAL A 85 15.26 -9.10 4.75
C VAL A 85 14.24 -9.14 3.61
N LYS A 86 12.97 -8.80 3.89
CA LYS A 86 11.90 -8.84 2.89
C LYS A 86 12.13 -7.86 1.73
N LEU A 87 12.76 -6.71 1.98
CA LEU A 87 13.05 -5.71 0.95
C LEU A 87 13.95 -6.28 -0.17
N ALA A 88 14.90 -7.15 0.16
CA ALA A 88 15.75 -7.81 -0.83
C ALA A 88 14.97 -8.72 -1.79
N HIS A 89 13.78 -9.18 -1.39
CA HIS A 89 12.91 -10.05 -2.19
C HIS A 89 11.77 -9.30 -2.89
N LEU A 90 11.53 -8.03 -2.54
CA LEU A 90 10.36 -7.26 -2.97
C LEU A 90 10.16 -7.26 -4.48
N ASP A 91 11.23 -6.98 -5.24
CA ASP A 91 11.14 -6.90 -6.70
C ASP A 91 10.76 -8.25 -7.33
N GLY A 92 11.36 -9.35 -6.86
CA GLY A 92 11.02 -10.71 -7.31
C GLY A 92 9.60 -11.12 -6.93
N TRP A 93 9.13 -10.76 -5.74
CA TRP A 93 7.74 -11.01 -5.32
C TRP A 93 6.74 -10.19 -6.13
N ASN A 94 7.05 -8.93 -6.44
CA ASN A 94 6.22 -8.10 -7.30
C ASN A 94 6.17 -8.64 -8.74
N GLU A 95 7.28 -9.16 -9.26
CA GLU A 95 7.28 -9.82 -10.57
C GLU A 95 6.37 -11.04 -10.58
N ARG A 96 6.41 -11.88 -9.54
CA ARG A 96 5.48 -13.00 -9.38
C ARG A 96 4.02 -12.53 -9.34
N ARG A 97 3.71 -11.42 -8.66
CA ARG A 97 2.36 -10.84 -8.63
C ARG A 97 1.91 -10.37 -10.02
N ARG A 98 2.78 -9.74 -10.80
CA ARG A 98 2.49 -9.35 -12.19
C ARG A 98 2.25 -10.55 -13.09
N ALA A 99 3.03 -11.62 -12.94
CA ALA A 99 2.81 -12.85 -13.69
C ALA A 99 1.44 -13.49 -13.36
N LEU A 100 1.04 -13.49 -12.08
CA LEU A 100 -0.29 -13.93 -11.66
C LEU A 100 -1.41 -13.03 -12.21
N ALA A 101 -1.22 -11.71 -12.20
CA ALA A 101 -2.17 -10.77 -12.79
C ALA A 101 -2.38 -11.05 -14.28
N LYS A 102 -1.31 -11.23 -15.07
CA LYS A 102 -1.40 -11.62 -16.49
C LYS A 102 -2.16 -12.93 -16.70
N ARG A 103 -2.01 -13.90 -15.80
CA ARG A 103 -2.76 -15.16 -15.85
C ARG A 103 -4.25 -14.93 -15.58
N TYR A 104 -4.59 -14.06 -14.63
CA TYR A 104 -5.98 -13.66 -14.41
C TYR A 104 -6.53 -12.89 -15.61
N ASP A 105 -5.78 -11.97 -16.19
CA ASP A 105 -6.19 -11.23 -17.39
C ASP A 105 -6.56 -12.22 -18.52
N ALA A 106 -5.64 -13.13 -18.85
CA ALA A 106 -5.86 -14.10 -19.91
C ALA A 106 -7.02 -15.08 -19.62
N GLY A 107 -7.20 -15.48 -18.36
CA GLY A 107 -8.23 -16.43 -17.96
C GLY A 107 -9.60 -15.82 -17.72
N LEU A 108 -9.71 -14.50 -17.58
CA LEU A 108 -10.96 -13.81 -17.23
C LEU A 108 -11.45 -12.83 -18.29
N GLN A 109 -10.65 -12.52 -19.31
CA GLN A 109 -10.97 -11.48 -20.33
C GLN A 109 -12.27 -11.75 -21.11
N ASP A 110 -12.65 -13.02 -21.29
CA ASP A 110 -13.82 -13.40 -22.09
C ASP A 110 -15.14 -13.43 -21.30
N TYR A 111 -15.11 -13.12 -20.00
CA TYR A 111 -16.32 -13.09 -19.17
C TYR A 111 -17.06 -11.76 -19.29
N GLU A 112 -18.22 -11.78 -19.95
CA GLU A 112 -19.11 -10.64 -20.04
C GLU A 112 -19.58 -10.18 -18.64
N GLY A 113 -19.66 -8.87 -18.43
CA GLY A 113 -20.08 -8.28 -17.15
C GLY A 113 -19.01 -8.29 -16.06
N LEU A 114 -17.78 -8.69 -16.38
CA LEU A 114 -16.62 -8.64 -15.49
C LEU A 114 -15.54 -7.67 -16.03
N ALA A 115 -15.43 -6.49 -15.43
CA ALA A 115 -14.38 -5.54 -15.79
C ALA A 115 -13.08 -5.84 -15.00
N LEU A 116 -12.01 -6.13 -15.74
CA LEU A 116 -10.68 -6.41 -15.20
C LEU A 116 -9.89 -5.12 -14.91
N PRO A 117 -8.85 -5.18 -14.05
CA PRO A 117 -8.00 -4.01 -13.79
C PRO A 117 -7.17 -3.66 -15.02
N VAL A 118 -7.14 -2.38 -15.38
CA VAL A 118 -6.31 -1.87 -16.48
C VAL A 118 -5.02 -1.28 -15.90
N THR A 119 -3.88 -1.65 -16.48
CA THR A 119 -2.59 -1.00 -16.16
C THR A 119 -2.34 0.14 -17.15
N PRO A 120 -2.31 1.41 -16.73
CA PRO A 120 -2.05 2.53 -17.63
C PRO A 120 -0.65 2.50 -18.24
N GLU A 121 -0.47 3.17 -19.38
CA GLU A 121 0.84 3.32 -20.01
C GLU A 121 1.86 3.96 -19.05
N GLY A 122 3.08 3.44 -19.07
CA GLY A 122 4.18 3.89 -18.21
C GLY A 122 4.05 3.49 -16.74
N VAL A 123 3.05 2.71 -16.35
CA VAL A 123 2.90 2.18 -14.99
C VAL A 123 3.44 0.75 -14.91
N GLU A 124 4.36 0.52 -13.97
CA GLU A 124 4.72 -0.83 -13.53
C GLU A 124 3.95 -1.12 -12.24
N HIS A 125 2.84 -1.86 -12.37
CA HIS A 125 1.94 -2.15 -11.26
C HIS A 125 2.52 -3.20 -10.30
N ALA A 126 2.38 -2.98 -8.99
CA ALA A 126 2.84 -3.92 -7.95
C ALA A 126 1.78 -4.94 -7.52
N PHE A 127 0.53 -4.79 -7.97
CA PHE A 127 -0.61 -5.68 -7.69
C PHE A 127 -0.70 -6.06 -6.21
N TYR A 128 -0.81 -5.04 -5.34
CA TYR A 128 -1.22 -5.24 -3.95
C TYR A 128 -2.55 -5.97 -3.89
N VAL A 129 -3.50 -5.50 -4.71
CA VAL A 129 -4.79 -6.11 -4.99
C VAL A 129 -4.99 -6.23 -6.50
N TYR A 130 -5.65 -7.30 -6.92
CA TYR A 130 -6.17 -7.46 -8.29
C TYR A 130 -7.69 -7.28 -8.20
N VAL A 131 -8.18 -6.12 -8.66
CA VAL A 131 -9.58 -5.72 -8.46
C VAL A 131 -10.36 -5.91 -9.74
N VAL A 132 -11.41 -6.73 -9.68
CA VAL A 132 -12.43 -6.84 -10.73
C VAL A 132 -13.69 -6.08 -10.32
N ARG A 133 -14.47 -5.62 -11.29
CA ARG A 133 -15.74 -4.92 -11.07
C ARG A 133 -16.86 -5.62 -11.82
N THR A 134 -18.03 -5.72 -11.19
CA THR A 134 -19.24 -6.29 -11.78
C THR A 134 -20.47 -5.70 -11.10
N HIS A 135 -21.62 -5.69 -11.79
CA HIS A 135 -22.90 -5.30 -11.20
C HIS A 135 -23.42 -6.31 -10.17
N LEU A 136 -22.94 -7.57 -10.22
CA LEU A 136 -23.36 -8.65 -9.33
C LEU A 136 -22.32 -8.93 -8.23
N ARG A 137 -21.69 -7.88 -7.68
CA ARG A 137 -20.50 -8.02 -6.81
C ARG A 137 -20.72 -8.94 -5.63
N ASP A 138 -21.81 -8.74 -4.87
CA ASP A 138 -22.09 -9.54 -3.67
C ASP A 138 -22.42 -11.00 -4.05
N GLY A 139 -23.22 -11.23 -5.10
CA GLY A 139 -23.51 -12.57 -5.59
C GLY A 139 -22.26 -13.32 -6.06
N LEU A 140 -21.37 -12.65 -6.80
CA LEU A 140 -20.09 -13.23 -7.23
C LEU A 140 -19.19 -13.56 -6.03
N ARG A 141 -19.11 -12.66 -5.04
CA ARG A 141 -18.33 -12.88 -3.82
C ARG A 141 -18.81 -14.13 -3.07
N ASP A 142 -20.13 -14.25 -2.89
CA ASP A 142 -20.72 -15.36 -2.13
C ASP A 142 -20.58 -16.69 -2.89
N TYR A 143 -20.72 -16.67 -4.22
CA TYR A 143 -20.43 -17.82 -5.10
C TYR A 143 -18.96 -18.27 -4.98
N LEU A 144 -18.01 -17.33 -5.06
CA LEU A 144 -16.58 -17.62 -4.92
C LEU A 144 -16.26 -18.20 -3.54
N ALA A 145 -16.84 -17.64 -2.48
CA ALA A 145 -16.67 -18.18 -1.13
C ALA A 145 -17.22 -19.62 -1.01
N GLY A 146 -18.39 -19.90 -1.60
CA GLY A 146 -18.98 -21.24 -1.64
C GLY A 146 -18.16 -22.27 -2.41
N THR A 147 -17.24 -21.82 -3.27
CA THR A 147 -16.31 -22.68 -4.03
C THR A 147 -14.88 -22.68 -3.45
N GLY A 148 -14.67 -22.09 -2.27
CA GLY A 148 -13.39 -22.07 -1.58
C GLY A 148 -12.43 -20.95 -2.00
N VAL A 149 -12.90 -19.97 -2.78
CA VAL A 149 -12.11 -18.81 -3.22
C VAL A 149 -12.42 -17.60 -2.32
N SER A 150 -11.47 -17.26 -1.45
CA SER A 150 -11.58 -16.08 -0.60
C SER A 150 -11.35 -14.78 -1.38
N THR A 151 -12.15 -13.75 -1.09
CA THR A 151 -12.05 -12.43 -1.70
C THR A 151 -12.24 -11.33 -0.67
N GLY A 152 -11.84 -10.10 -1.00
CA GLY A 152 -12.03 -8.91 -0.16
C GLY A 152 -12.55 -7.73 -0.96
N ILE A 153 -13.21 -6.78 -0.29
CA ILE A 153 -13.77 -5.57 -0.91
C ILE A 153 -12.96 -4.35 -0.47
N HIS A 154 -12.38 -3.64 -1.44
CA HIS A 154 -11.56 -2.44 -1.21
C HIS A 154 -12.08 -1.30 -2.09
N TYR A 155 -13.02 -0.45 -1.64
CA TYR A 155 -13.74 -0.45 -0.37
C TYR A 155 -15.26 -0.50 -0.61
N PRO A 156 -16.08 -0.99 0.33
CA PRO A 156 -17.52 -1.11 0.12
C PRO A 156 -18.27 0.22 0.18
N VAL A 157 -17.72 1.21 0.89
CA VAL A 157 -18.36 2.51 1.13
C VAL A 157 -17.33 3.61 0.85
N CYS A 158 -17.74 4.59 0.04
CA CYS A 158 -16.91 5.75 -0.28
C CYS A 158 -16.66 6.60 0.98
N VAL A 159 -15.50 7.25 1.06
CA VAL A 159 -15.08 8.03 2.24
C VAL A 159 -16.13 9.08 2.65
N HIS A 160 -16.68 9.83 1.70
CA HIS A 160 -17.69 10.88 1.95
C HIS A 160 -19.06 10.35 2.44
N LEU A 161 -19.29 9.03 2.38
CA LEU A 161 -20.52 8.39 2.88
C LEU A 161 -20.30 7.68 4.23
N GLN A 162 -19.06 7.69 4.75
CA GLN A 162 -18.77 7.11 6.05
C GLN A 162 -19.31 8.02 7.16
N ALA A 163 -19.97 7.45 8.17
CA ALA A 163 -20.51 8.20 9.30
C ALA A 163 -19.45 9.04 10.04
N ALA A 164 -18.20 8.58 10.06
CA ALA A 164 -17.06 9.29 10.65
C ALA A 164 -16.82 10.68 10.04
N TYR A 165 -17.24 10.91 8.80
CA TYR A 165 -17.05 12.16 8.06
C TYR A 165 -18.35 12.94 7.82
N ALA A 166 -19.47 12.57 8.46
CA ALA A 166 -20.75 13.25 8.26
C ALA A 166 -20.77 14.74 8.68
N HIS A 167 -19.70 15.21 9.34
CA HIS A 167 -19.53 16.59 9.79
C HIS A 167 -18.75 17.49 8.80
N LEU A 168 -18.22 16.91 7.71
CA LEU A 168 -17.53 17.63 6.63
C LEU A 168 -18.49 17.93 5.49
#